data_AF-A0A7K3H926-F1
#
_entry.id   AF-A0A7K3H926-F1
#
_cell.length_a   1.000
_cell.length_b   1.000
_cell.length_c   1.000
_cell.angle_alpha   90.00
_cell.angle_beta   90.00
_cell.angle_gamma   90.00
#
_symmetry.space_group_name_H-M   'P 1'
#
loop_
_entity.id
_entity.type
_entity.pdbx_description
1 polymer ?
#
loop_
_entity_poly.entity_id
_entity_poly.type
_entity_poly.pdbx_seq_one_letter_code
_entity_poly.pdbx_strand_id
1 'polypeptide(L)'
;MALRGRGGAVTFLVAGTGGTASGSGTIRYRDGTRGTYTLTAPDWRSGPAATRAVTLPHVNTPDGQLAEKARLYAVTVPAERGRAVASVTLPRDPGPEADLHVFAAAVRETDTGWTGSWSRAVGGYAKAGPWADRTLRLVVHTSAGGRGLRIRLSNTFADTPVRIGGATVAVQREGAEPSGEPARLTFGGRSGTSIPAGAQAWSDPLRFPVPAATNLLVSFHLPETVTAVPVHTKAIQRSYLSDQDSGDRTGDTSGAAFTGSLTTYPFLTGVDVRGGPGSVVVLGDSITDGNHSEEGGNRRWPDVLARRFLEQDDVPRHGVLNQGISANRIVTDRYPGEGVDRDTAGVSAQHRLERDALAQTSARTVVVFEGINDVRWDTPPEQVIDGLRAIGERVRARGLRAVAATLTPCEGYPDCTAEVEARRTAVNTYLRERGTRENGGPFDALLDFDEALRDPGRPTRMLPAYDSGDGLHPGHEGLRALADSIDLRKLVERGR
;
A
#
# COMPACT_ATOMS: atom_id res chain seq x y z
N MET A 1 14.76 -26.87 5.59
CA MET A 1 14.39 -26.09 6.79
C MET A 1 12.94 -26.38 7.17
N ALA A 2 12.65 -26.73 8.42
CA ALA A 2 11.26 -26.91 8.88
C ALA A 2 10.58 -25.54 9.06
N LEU A 3 9.35 -25.41 8.58
CA LEU A 3 8.53 -24.20 8.72
C LEU A 3 7.13 -24.62 9.15
N ARG A 4 6.51 -23.83 10.03
CA ARG A 4 5.14 -24.09 10.52
C ARG A 4 4.27 -22.88 10.21
N GLY A 5 3.08 -23.13 9.67
CA GLY A 5 2.09 -22.09 9.38
C GLY A 5 1.13 -22.53 8.28
N ARG A 6 0.01 -21.82 8.15
CA ARG A 6 -0.93 -21.91 7.01
C ARG A 6 -1.01 -20.55 6.37
N GLY A 7 -0.73 -20.46 5.07
CA GLY A 7 -0.53 -19.18 4.41
C GLY A 7 -0.70 -19.27 2.89
N GLY A 8 -0.60 -18.12 2.23
CA GLY A 8 -0.56 -18.02 0.76
C GLY A 8 0.82 -17.67 0.21
N ALA A 9 1.83 -17.52 1.08
CA ALA A 9 3.19 -17.17 0.67
C ALA A 9 4.23 -17.57 1.72
N VAL A 10 5.50 -17.61 1.30
CA VAL A 10 6.66 -17.70 2.19
C VAL A 10 7.55 -16.50 1.92
N THR A 11 7.87 -15.74 2.96
CA THR A 11 8.82 -14.62 2.90
C THR A 11 10.18 -15.08 3.39
N PHE A 12 11.23 -14.74 2.63
CA PHE A 12 12.62 -15.00 2.96
C PHE A 12 13.35 -13.67 3.18
N LEU A 13 14.17 -13.59 4.22
CA LEU A 13 15.17 -12.54 4.36
C LEU A 13 16.44 -13.03 3.66
N VAL A 14 16.85 -12.32 2.61
CA VAL A 14 17.90 -12.77 1.69
C VAL A 14 18.84 -11.67 1.29
N ALA A 15 19.99 -12.07 0.76
CA ALA A 15 20.86 -11.20 -0.02
C ALA A 15 21.68 -12.04 -1.03
N GLY A 16 21.98 -11.46 -2.19
CA GLY A 16 22.95 -12.01 -3.14
C GLY A 16 24.33 -11.39 -2.91
N THR A 17 25.41 -12.12 -3.19
CA THR A 17 26.78 -11.57 -3.26
C THR A 17 27.34 -11.82 -4.64
N GLY A 18 28.03 -10.83 -5.24
CA GLY A 18 28.60 -10.95 -6.59
C GLY A 18 27.60 -10.59 -7.70
N GLY A 19 26.42 -10.09 -7.32
CA GLY A 19 25.32 -9.79 -8.24
C GLY A 19 23.98 -10.28 -7.72
N THR A 20 22.97 -10.21 -8.58
CA THR A 20 21.66 -10.80 -8.28
C THR A 20 21.79 -12.33 -8.34
N ALA A 21 21.49 -13.00 -7.23
CA ALA A 21 21.54 -14.46 -7.12
C ALA A 21 20.13 -15.04 -7.22
N SER A 22 19.95 -16.15 -7.93
CA SER A 22 18.65 -16.82 -8.06
C SER A 22 18.77 -18.32 -8.02
N GLY A 23 17.74 -18.99 -7.52
CA GLY A 23 17.65 -20.44 -7.63
C GLY A 23 16.27 -21.00 -7.30
N SER A 24 16.09 -22.28 -7.63
CA SER A 24 14.83 -23.00 -7.46
C SER A 24 14.78 -23.78 -6.15
N GLY A 25 13.71 -23.60 -5.40
CA GLY A 25 13.41 -24.34 -4.17
C GLY A 25 12.12 -25.15 -4.25
N THR A 26 11.75 -25.80 -3.16
CA THR A 26 10.50 -26.56 -3.05
C THR A 26 9.82 -26.30 -1.71
N ILE A 27 8.51 -26.04 -1.74
CA ILE A 27 7.64 -26.01 -0.55
C ILE A 27 6.99 -27.39 -0.43
N ARG A 28 7.15 -28.03 0.72
CA ARG A 28 6.42 -29.27 1.06
C ARG A 28 5.29 -28.95 2.02
N TYR A 29 4.11 -29.46 1.72
CA TYR A 29 2.92 -29.30 2.55
C TYR A 29 2.70 -30.54 3.44
N ARG A 30 1.93 -30.36 4.51
CA ARG A 30 1.63 -31.44 5.48
C ARG A 30 0.77 -32.56 4.91
N ASP A 31 0.03 -32.30 3.83
CA ASP A 31 -0.75 -33.31 3.10
C ASP A 31 0.12 -34.17 2.15
N GLY A 32 1.43 -33.94 2.12
CA GLY A 32 2.38 -34.68 1.27
C GLY A 32 2.62 -34.05 -0.10
N THR A 33 1.83 -33.05 -0.50
CA THR A 33 2.01 -32.35 -1.78
C THR A 33 3.23 -31.42 -1.75
N ARG A 34 3.66 -30.99 -2.95
CA ARG A 34 4.83 -30.10 -3.14
C ARG A 34 4.57 -29.07 -4.22
N GLY A 35 5.11 -27.87 -4.03
CA GLY A 35 5.18 -26.81 -5.03
C GLY A 35 6.62 -26.33 -5.22
N THR A 36 6.96 -25.89 -6.43
CA THR A 36 8.27 -25.29 -6.73
C THR A 36 8.19 -23.76 -6.63
N TYR A 37 9.31 -23.13 -6.32
CA TYR A 37 9.42 -21.67 -6.33
C TYR A 37 10.80 -21.25 -6.82
N THR A 38 10.89 -20.03 -7.35
CA THR A 38 12.15 -19.35 -7.64
C THR A 38 12.36 -18.26 -6.59
N LEU A 39 13.55 -18.23 -6.00
CA LEU A 39 13.95 -17.20 -5.05
C LEU A 39 15.09 -16.41 -5.67
N THR A 40 14.88 -15.11 -5.85
CA THR A 40 15.86 -14.19 -6.42
C THR A 40 16.19 -13.13 -5.38
N ALA A 41 17.46 -12.98 -5.04
CA ALA A 41 17.96 -12.01 -4.08
C ALA A 41 18.84 -10.98 -4.81
N PRO A 42 18.55 -9.68 -4.69
CA PRO A 42 19.45 -8.66 -5.19
C PRO A 42 20.77 -8.64 -4.40
N ASP A 43 21.80 -8.10 -5.04
CA ASP A 43 23.11 -7.95 -4.42
C ASP A 43 23.05 -7.07 -3.16
N TRP A 44 23.76 -7.47 -2.12
CA TRP A 44 23.71 -6.78 -0.83
C TRP A 44 24.39 -5.41 -0.85
N ARG A 45 25.33 -5.15 -1.76
CA ARG A 45 26.02 -3.85 -1.90
C ARG A 45 25.34 -2.95 -2.93
N SER A 46 25.06 -3.51 -4.10
CA SER A 46 24.66 -2.78 -5.31
C SER A 46 23.18 -2.91 -5.66
N GLY A 47 22.44 -3.78 -4.98
CA GLY A 47 21.02 -3.95 -5.23
C GLY A 47 20.18 -2.72 -4.85
N PRO A 48 18.94 -2.65 -5.37
CA PRO A 48 18.13 -1.44 -5.32
C PRO A 48 17.65 -1.12 -3.91
N ALA A 49 17.78 0.13 -3.49
CA ALA A 49 17.24 0.57 -2.21
C ALA A 49 15.71 0.45 -2.17
N ALA A 50 15.02 0.65 -3.30
CA ALA A 50 13.56 0.64 -3.42
C ALA A 50 12.84 -0.60 -2.86
N THR A 51 13.50 -1.77 -2.89
CA THR A 51 12.89 -3.06 -2.47
C THR A 51 13.57 -3.68 -1.25
N ARG A 52 14.55 -3.01 -0.64
CA ARG A 52 15.24 -3.51 0.55
C ARG A 52 14.28 -3.61 1.73
N ALA A 53 14.52 -4.56 2.61
CA ALA A 53 13.87 -4.66 3.91
C ALA A 53 14.57 -3.78 4.95
N VAL A 54 15.91 -3.81 4.98
CA VAL A 54 16.73 -3.05 5.93
C VAL A 54 18.07 -2.68 5.31
N THR A 55 18.57 -1.49 5.67
CA THR A 55 19.96 -1.08 5.44
C THR A 55 20.72 -1.19 6.76
N LEU A 56 21.80 -1.95 6.76
CA LEU A 56 22.76 -2.02 7.85
C LEU A 56 23.76 -0.85 7.70
N PRO A 57 24.16 -0.21 8.81
CA PRO A 57 24.97 1.01 8.77
C PRO A 57 26.46 0.78 8.47
N HIS A 58 26.92 -0.46 8.53
CA HIS A 58 28.32 -0.82 8.36
C HIS A 58 28.48 -2.28 7.87
N VAL A 59 29.70 -2.61 7.43
CA VAL A 59 30.16 -3.96 7.14
C VAL A 59 31.30 -4.31 8.09
N ASN A 60 31.26 -5.50 8.70
CA ASN A 60 32.37 -5.99 9.51
C ASN A 60 33.32 -6.83 8.63
N THR A 61 34.61 -6.52 8.66
CA THR A 61 35.69 -7.26 7.99
C THR A 61 36.73 -7.72 9.02
N PRO A 62 37.66 -8.63 8.64
CA PRO A 62 38.78 -8.99 9.52
C PRO A 62 39.64 -7.81 9.97
N ASP A 63 39.71 -6.73 9.17
CA ASP A 63 40.52 -5.54 9.43
C ASP A 63 39.75 -4.44 10.21
N GLY A 64 38.46 -4.68 10.51
CA GLY A 64 37.62 -3.78 11.28
C GLY A 64 36.28 -3.46 10.60
N GLN A 65 35.63 -2.42 11.10
CA GLN A 65 34.32 -1.99 10.62
C GLN A 65 34.48 -0.97 9.49
N LEU A 66 33.89 -1.24 8.33
CA LEU A 66 33.79 -0.31 7.21
C LEU A 66 32.47 0.45 7.29
N ALA A 67 32.50 1.77 7.10
CA ALA A 67 31.32 2.63 7.01
C ALA A 67 30.59 2.46 5.66
N GLU A 68 30.39 1.21 5.24
CA GLU A 68 29.69 0.81 4.02
C GLU A 68 28.31 0.28 4.36
N LYS A 69 27.31 0.64 3.55
CA LYS A 69 25.94 0.16 3.73
C LYS A 69 25.77 -1.22 3.12
N ALA A 70 25.12 -2.12 3.85
CA ALA A 70 24.69 -3.43 3.36
C ALA A 70 23.17 -3.53 3.38
N ARG A 71 22.57 -4.14 2.37
CA ARG A 71 21.11 -4.28 2.24
C ARG A 71 20.70 -5.73 2.33
N LEU A 72 19.63 -5.97 3.09
CA LEU A 72 18.91 -7.24 3.09
C LEU A 72 17.53 -7.04 2.47
N TYR A 73 17.01 -8.07 1.82
CA TYR A 73 15.76 -8.02 1.08
C TYR A 73 14.75 -9.01 1.64
N ALA A 74 13.49 -8.59 1.73
CA ALA A 74 12.38 -9.47 2.07
C ALA A 74 11.69 -9.93 0.78
N VAL A 75 12.07 -11.11 0.29
CA VAL A 75 11.55 -11.67 -0.97
C VAL A 75 10.47 -12.69 -0.65
N THR A 76 9.29 -12.52 -1.24
CA THR A 76 8.15 -13.37 -0.94
C THR A 76 7.75 -14.19 -2.15
N VAL A 77 7.73 -15.51 -1.99
CA VAL A 77 7.35 -16.46 -3.02
C VAL A 77 5.94 -17.01 -2.76
N PRO A 78 5.16 -17.30 -3.81
CA PRO A 78 3.86 -17.93 -3.67
C PRO A 78 3.90 -19.26 -2.90
N ALA A 79 2.87 -19.49 -2.09
CA ALA A 79 2.54 -20.80 -1.53
C ALA A 79 1.06 -21.08 -1.79
N GLU A 80 0.68 -22.36 -1.79
CA GLU A 80 -0.71 -22.74 -2.02
C GLU A 80 -1.60 -22.31 -0.86
N ARG A 81 -2.56 -21.41 -1.15
CA ARG A 81 -3.42 -20.77 -0.16
C ARG A 81 -4.15 -21.78 0.71
N GLY A 82 -4.08 -21.60 2.02
CA GLY A 82 -4.79 -22.41 3.00
C GLY A 82 -4.13 -23.76 3.32
N ARG A 83 -3.11 -24.17 2.56
CA ARG A 83 -2.32 -25.37 2.87
C ARG A 83 -1.33 -25.11 4.00
N ALA A 84 -1.13 -26.14 4.82
CA ALA A 84 -0.16 -26.09 5.91
C ALA A 84 1.23 -26.42 5.38
N VAL A 85 2.15 -25.46 5.46
CA VAL A 85 3.55 -25.68 5.11
C VAL A 85 4.18 -26.58 6.17
N ALA A 86 4.97 -27.56 5.72
CA ALA A 86 5.74 -28.47 6.56
C ALA A 86 7.23 -28.13 6.55
N SER A 87 7.78 -27.84 5.37
CA SER A 87 9.19 -27.50 5.20
C SER A 87 9.43 -26.80 3.88
N VAL A 88 10.54 -26.06 3.80
CA VAL A 88 11.10 -25.55 2.55
C VAL A 88 12.48 -26.16 2.31
N THR A 89 12.70 -26.57 1.06
CA THR A 89 14.02 -26.86 0.52
C THR A 89 14.52 -25.59 -0.14
N LEU A 90 15.59 -25.02 0.41
CA LEU A 90 16.21 -23.82 -0.14
C LEU A 90 16.87 -24.14 -1.49
N PRO A 91 17.02 -23.13 -2.36
CA PRO A 91 17.80 -23.31 -3.57
C PRO A 91 19.21 -23.82 -3.30
N ARG A 92 19.76 -24.58 -4.24
CA ARG A 92 21.21 -24.81 -4.26
C ARG A 92 21.89 -23.50 -4.57
N ASP A 93 23.05 -23.30 -3.97
CA ASP A 93 23.88 -22.13 -4.21
C ASP A 93 24.29 -22.08 -5.69
N PRO A 94 24.14 -20.94 -6.39
CA PRO A 94 24.41 -20.84 -7.83
C PRO A 94 25.87 -21.08 -8.20
N GLY A 95 26.81 -20.81 -7.27
CA GLY A 95 28.24 -21.02 -7.44
C GLY A 95 29.06 -19.73 -7.31
N PRO A 96 30.38 -19.78 -7.57
CA PRO A 96 31.35 -18.78 -7.10
C PRO A 96 31.21 -17.37 -7.69
N GLU A 97 30.37 -17.20 -8.73
CA GLU A 97 30.11 -15.89 -9.35
C GLU A 97 28.92 -15.17 -8.69
N ALA A 98 28.01 -15.90 -8.04
CA ALA A 98 26.88 -15.32 -7.33
C ALA A 98 26.38 -16.26 -6.22
N ASP A 99 26.51 -15.83 -4.96
CA ASP A 99 26.06 -16.61 -3.81
C ASP A 99 24.68 -16.16 -3.34
N LEU A 100 23.80 -17.11 -2.99
CA LEU A 100 22.48 -16.81 -2.41
C LEU A 100 22.47 -17.03 -0.90
N HIS A 101 22.40 -15.95 -0.13
CA HIS A 101 22.29 -15.99 1.33
C HIS A 101 20.82 -15.94 1.77
N VAL A 102 20.42 -16.88 2.63
CA VAL A 102 19.10 -16.92 3.28
C VAL A 102 19.30 -16.84 4.79
N PHE A 103 18.86 -15.75 5.39
CA PHE A 103 19.04 -15.46 6.82
C PHE A 103 17.85 -15.93 7.66
N ALA A 104 16.65 -15.83 7.11
CA ALA A 104 15.42 -16.24 7.77
C ALA A 104 14.35 -16.57 6.72
N ALA A 105 13.35 -17.35 7.12
CA ALA A 105 12.12 -17.48 6.36
C ALA A 105 10.93 -17.66 7.29
N ALA A 106 9.76 -17.18 6.85
CA ALA A 106 8.51 -17.31 7.57
C ALA A 106 7.35 -17.56 6.59
N VAL A 107 6.39 -18.37 7.02
CA VAL A 107 5.11 -18.51 6.30
C VAL A 107 4.33 -17.23 6.55
N ARG A 108 3.85 -16.58 5.48
CA ARG A 108 2.91 -15.47 5.62
C ARG A 108 1.53 -16.05 5.87
N GLU A 109 1.11 -16.00 7.13
CA GLU A 109 -0.23 -16.42 7.51
C GLU A 109 -1.28 -15.56 6.81
N THR A 110 -2.38 -16.19 6.42
CA THR A 110 -3.56 -15.43 6.00
C THR A 110 -4.20 -14.83 7.24
N ASP A 111 -4.39 -13.51 7.30
CA ASP A 111 -5.08 -12.79 8.40
C ASP A 111 -6.58 -13.13 8.47
N THR A 112 -6.91 -14.41 8.65
CA THR A 112 -8.30 -14.88 8.75
C THR A 112 -8.98 -14.23 9.94
N GLY A 113 -10.19 -13.73 9.73
CA GLY A 113 -10.96 -13.04 10.78
C GLY A 113 -10.65 -11.54 10.91
N TRP A 114 -9.87 -10.96 9.99
CA TRP A 114 -9.70 -9.52 9.84
C TRP A 114 -10.08 -9.05 8.44
N THR A 115 -10.58 -7.83 8.34
CA THR A 115 -10.79 -7.07 7.10
C THR A 115 -10.03 -5.76 7.22
N GLY A 116 -9.18 -5.46 6.24
CA GLY A 116 -8.61 -4.13 6.12
C GLY A 116 -9.71 -3.12 5.84
N SER A 117 -9.88 -2.15 6.74
CA SER A 117 -10.92 -1.12 6.63
C SER A 117 -10.37 0.19 6.09
N TRP A 118 -9.10 0.50 6.35
CA TRP A 118 -8.45 1.69 5.83
C TRP A 118 -6.96 1.42 5.71
N SER A 119 -6.33 1.99 4.69
CA SER A 119 -4.88 1.99 4.53
C SER A 119 -4.45 3.15 3.65
N ARG A 120 -3.18 3.55 3.77
CA ARG A 120 -2.49 4.44 2.84
C ARG A 120 -1.06 3.97 2.62
N ALA A 121 -0.57 4.15 1.40
CA ALA A 121 0.79 3.81 1.01
C ALA A 121 1.78 4.89 1.46
N VAL A 122 2.97 4.48 1.95
CA VAL A 122 4.07 5.41 2.22
C VAL A 122 4.79 5.75 0.92
N GLY A 123 4.78 7.05 0.56
CA GLY A 123 5.40 7.57 -0.66
C GLY A 123 6.87 7.93 -0.51
N GLY A 124 7.35 8.18 0.70
CA GLY A 124 8.77 8.42 0.95
C GLY A 124 9.08 8.68 2.42
N TYR A 125 10.36 8.93 2.71
CA TYR A 125 10.84 9.41 3.99
C TYR A 125 11.16 10.91 3.85
N ALA A 126 10.38 11.75 4.50
CA ALA A 126 10.46 13.20 4.30
C ALA A 126 10.79 13.93 5.59
N LYS A 127 11.41 15.11 5.46
CA LYS A 127 11.67 15.97 6.60
C LYS A 127 10.36 16.34 7.28
N ALA A 128 10.33 16.23 8.60
CA ALA A 128 9.22 16.61 9.45
C ALA A 128 9.75 17.29 10.71
N GLY A 129 8.94 18.12 11.36
CA GLY A 129 9.34 18.71 12.64
C GLY A 129 10.52 19.69 12.58
N PRO A 130 11.34 19.78 13.65
CA PRO A 130 11.48 18.81 14.75
C PRO A 130 10.20 18.64 15.56
N TRP A 131 9.87 17.41 15.91
CA TRP A 131 8.72 17.03 16.74
C TRP A 131 9.24 16.47 18.03
N ALA A 132 9.20 17.24 19.11
CA ALA A 132 9.72 16.85 20.42
C ALA A 132 8.55 16.67 21.39
N ASP A 133 8.53 15.51 22.06
CA ASP A 133 7.56 15.15 23.10
C ASP A 133 6.12 15.62 22.82
N ARG A 134 5.54 15.10 21.73
CA ARG A 134 4.24 15.55 21.21
C ARG A 134 3.35 14.43 20.73
N THR A 135 2.06 14.73 20.59
CA THR A 135 1.03 13.79 20.16
C THR A 135 0.48 14.15 18.78
N LEU A 136 0.39 13.15 17.92
CA LEU A 136 -0.32 13.21 16.65
C LEU A 136 -1.70 12.59 16.81
N ARG A 137 -2.73 13.20 16.23
CA ARG A 137 -4.10 12.68 16.17
C ARG A 137 -4.57 12.67 14.73
N LEU A 138 -4.50 11.50 14.10
CA LEU A 138 -4.79 11.31 12.70
C LEU A 138 -6.26 10.93 12.49
N VAL A 139 -6.95 11.64 11.60
CA VAL A 139 -8.32 11.30 11.21
C VAL A 139 -8.26 10.29 10.06
N VAL A 140 -8.91 9.14 10.20
CA VAL A 140 -9.01 8.13 9.14
C VAL A 140 -10.47 7.77 8.90
N HIS A 141 -10.86 7.56 7.64
CA HIS A 141 -12.22 7.19 7.27
C HIS A 141 -12.33 5.69 7.00
N THR A 142 -13.08 4.96 7.81
CA THR A 142 -13.24 3.51 7.69
C THR A 142 -14.09 3.15 6.48
N SER A 143 -13.73 2.10 5.74
CA SER A 143 -14.64 1.49 4.75
C SER A 143 -15.54 0.45 5.42
N ALA A 144 -14.97 -0.65 5.90
CA ALA A 144 -15.68 -1.72 6.59
C ALA A 144 -15.77 -1.47 8.09
N GLY A 145 -16.93 -1.78 8.68
CA GLY A 145 -17.11 -1.80 10.13
C GLY A 145 -16.80 -3.18 10.75
N GLY A 146 -16.66 -3.23 12.07
CA GLY A 146 -16.45 -4.49 12.80
C GLY A 146 -16.50 -4.34 14.32
N ARG A 147 -16.32 -5.45 15.04
CA ARG A 147 -16.46 -5.50 16.52
C ARG A 147 -15.15 -5.34 17.30
N GLY A 148 -14.06 -5.20 16.58
CA GLY A 148 -12.72 -5.02 17.14
C GLY A 148 -11.81 -4.43 16.09
N LEU A 149 -10.68 -3.90 16.54
CA LEU A 149 -9.76 -3.12 15.71
C LEU A 149 -8.31 -3.42 16.08
N ARG A 150 -7.42 -3.29 15.09
CA ARG A 150 -5.97 -3.11 15.28
C ARG A 150 -5.46 -2.07 14.30
N ILE A 151 -4.38 -1.37 14.64
CA ILE A 151 -3.72 -0.42 13.76
C ILE A 151 -2.34 -0.92 13.34
N ARG A 152 -1.87 -0.45 12.18
CA ARG A 152 -0.50 -0.66 11.70
C ARG A 152 0.25 0.66 11.62
N LEU A 153 1.30 0.76 12.42
CA LEU A 153 2.30 1.82 12.35
C LEU A 153 3.53 1.28 11.62
N SER A 154 4.11 2.08 10.73
CA SER A 154 5.23 1.67 9.89
C SER A 154 6.33 2.71 9.91
N ASN A 155 7.57 2.26 10.09
CA ASN A 155 8.78 3.05 10.02
C ASN A 155 9.53 2.82 8.68
N THR A 156 8.77 2.71 7.59
CA THR A 156 9.27 2.37 6.25
C THR A 156 10.32 3.39 5.78
N PHE A 157 11.35 2.93 5.08
CA PHE A 157 12.44 3.74 4.51
C PHE A 157 13.36 4.46 5.51
N ALA A 158 12.95 4.60 6.77
CA ALA A 158 13.78 5.13 7.84
C ALA A 158 15.00 4.25 8.11
N ASP A 159 16.09 4.87 8.54
CA ASP A 159 17.36 4.24 8.91
C ASP A 159 17.59 4.19 10.43
N THR A 160 16.67 4.77 11.20
CA THR A 160 16.70 4.80 12.67
C THR A 160 15.37 4.31 13.24
N PRO A 161 15.35 3.65 14.41
CA PRO A 161 14.11 3.29 15.10
C PRO A 161 13.30 4.53 15.51
N VAL A 162 11.99 4.37 15.66
CA VAL A 162 11.10 5.39 16.24
C VAL A 162 10.40 4.84 17.48
N ARG A 163 10.34 5.64 18.54
CA ARG A 163 9.61 5.31 19.77
C ARG A 163 8.17 5.85 19.72
N ILE A 164 7.21 4.98 20.03
CA ILE A 164 5.82 5.32 20.31
C ILE A 164 5.58 5.18 21.81
N GLY A 165 5.27 6.28 22.50
CA GLY A 165 5.06 6.31 23.95
C GLY A 165 3.71 5.75 24.40
N GLY A 166 2.67 6.09 23.64
CA GLY A 166 1.29 5.68 23.86
C GLY A 166 0.49 5.80 22.56
N ALA A 167 -0.62 5.06 22.46
CA ALA A 167 -1.56 5.22 21.36
C ALA A 167 -3.02 4.96 21.81
N THR A 168 -3.95 5.65 21.18
CA THR A 168 -5.39 5.52 21.42
C THR A 168 -6.18 5.56 20.12
N VAL A 169 -7.45 5.14 20.20
CA VAL A 169 -8.42 5.24 19.12
C VAL A 169 -9.77 5.73 19.65
N ALA A 170 -10.46 6.58 18.90
CA ALA A 170 -11.82 6.99 19.20
C ALA A 170 -12.63 7.17 17.90
N VAL A 171 -13.96 7.11 17.97
CA VAL A 171 -14.80 7.62 16.87
C VAL A 171 -14.80 9.14 16.93
N GLN A 172 -14.57 9.82 15.81
CA GLN A 172 -14.54 11.28 15.74
C GLN A 172 -15.95 11.86 15.97
N ARG A 173 -16.06 12.89 16.81
CA ARG A 173 -17.26 13.73 16.90
C ARG A 173 -17.16 14.88 15.89
N GLU A 174 -16.14 15.70 16.06
CA GLU A 174 -15.89 16.90 15.25
C GLU A 174 -14.45 17.34 15.45
N GLY A 175 -13.77 17.76 14.38
CA GLY A 175 -12.40 18.26 14.50
C GLY A 175 -11.47 17.24 15.18
N ALA A 176 -10.71 17.70 16.18
CA ALA A 176 -9.89 16.82 17.01
C ALA A 176 -10.67 16.15 18.16
N GLU A 177 -11.97 16.42 18.32
CA GLU A 177 -12.75 15.94 19.46
C GLU A 177 -13.34 14.54 19.23
N PRO A 178 -13.10 13.59 20.15
CA PRO A 178 -13.71 12.27 20.10
C PRO A 178 -15.17 12.30 20.57
N SER A 179 -15.97 11.34 20.10
CA SER A 179 -17.36 11.13 20.53
C SER A 179 -17.49 10.46 21.91
N GLY A 180 -16.38 10.01 22.47
CA GLY A 180 -16.29 9.37 23.78
C GLY A 180 -14.85 9.26 24.23
N GLU A 181 -14.61 8.57 25.35
CA GLU A 181 -13.25 8.37 25.88
C GLU A 181 -12.38 7.58 24.86
N PRO A 182 -11.19 8.11 24.48
CA PRO A 182 -10.27 7.37 23.61
C PRO A 182 -9.83 6.04 24.24
N ALA A 183 -10.04 4.95 23.49
CA ALA A 183 -9.66 3.62 23.93
C ALA A 183 -8.16 3.39 23.73
N ARG A 184 -7.48 2.91 24.77
CA ARG A 184 -6.04 2.62 24.75
C ARG A 184 -5.70 1.45 23.81
N LEU A 185 -4.67 1.65 23.00
CA LEU A 185 -4.03 0.59 22.21
C LEU A 185 -2.79 0.07 22.95
N THR A 186 -2.49 -1.21 22.75
CA THR A 186 -1.31 -1.86 23.33
C THR A 186 -0.49 -2.55 22.25
N PHE A 187 0.78 -2.86 22.55
CA PHE A 187 1.71 -3.51 21.65
C PHE A 187 2.48 -4.60 22.41
N GLY A 188 2.09 -5.86 22.23
CA GLY A 188 2.61 -6.96 23.05
C GLY A 188 2.33 -6.76 24.54
N GLY A 189 1.14 -6.26 24.88
CA GLY A 189 0.67 -5.97 26.23
C GLY A 189 1.18 -4.65 26.84
N ARG A 190 2.05 -3.90 26.15
CA ARG A 190 2.62 -2.64 26.63
C ARG A 190 1.89 -1.43 26.06
N SER A 191 1.92 -0.29 26.75
CA SER A 191 1.27 0.96 26.31
C SER A 191 1.86 1.55 25.02
N GLY A 192 3.11 1.24 24.70
CA GLY A 192 3.80 1.73 23.52
C GLY A 192 4.85 0.74 23.01
N THR A 193 5.46 1.05 21.87
CA THR A 193 6.46 0.20 21.21
C THR A 193 7.64 0.99 20.62
N SER A 194 8.76 0.34 20.34
CA SER A 194 9.81 0.87 19.47
C SER A 194 9.67 0.16 18.13
N ILE A 195 9.59 0.93 17.04
CA ILE A 195 9.50 0.39 15.68
C ILE A 195 10.90 0.51 15.07
N PRO A 196 11.60 -0.61 14.81
CA PRO A 196 12.91 -0.59 14.17
C PRO A 196 12.91 0.14 12.82
N ALA A 197 14.09 0.56 12.37
CA ALA A 197 14.30 1.10 11.03
C ALA A 197 13.74 0.16 9.95
N GLY A 198 12.94 0.69 9.02
CA GLY A 198 12.32 -0.08 7.93
C GLY A 198 11.19 -1.04 8.35
N ALA A 199 10.92 -1.19 9.65
CA ALA A 199 9.99 -2.18 10.17
C ALA A 199 8.56 -1.61 10.37
N GLN A 200 7.66 -2.48 10.80
CA GLN A 200 6.26 -2.16 11.13
C GLN A 200 5.86 -2.77 12.47
N ALA A 201 4.89 -2.16 13.13
CA ALA A 201 4.27 -2.66 14.35
C ALA A 201 2.75 -2.66 14.23
N TRP A 202 2.15 -3.77 14.64
CA TRP A 202 0.71 -3.88 14.83
C TRP A 202 0.38 -3.67 16.30
N SER A 203 -0.71 -2.94 16.58
CA SER A 203 -1.29 -2.98 17.91
C SER A 203 -1.87 -4.36 18.20
N ASP A 204 -1.96 -4.72 19.47
CA ASP A 204 -2.74 -5.85 19.92
C ASP A 204 -4.23 -5.64 19.53
N PRO A 205 -5.00 -6.71 19.28
CA PRO A 205 -6.43 -6.60 19.01
C PRO A 205 -7.19 -5.92 20.14
N LEU A 206 -7.90 -4.83 19.83
CA LEU A 206 -8.77 -4.11 20.75
C LEU A 206 -10.24 -4.47 20.48
N ARG A 207 -11.01 -4.79 21.53
CA ARG A 207 -12.48 -4.88 21.43
C ARG A 207 -13.06 -3.48 21.40
N PHE A 208 -13.38 -3.00 20.21
CA PHE A 208 -13.88 -1.66 19.96
C PHE A 208 -14.85 -1.74 18.78
N PRO A 209 -16.16 -1.43 18.95
CA PRO A 209 -17.09 -1.36 17.85
C PRO A 209 -16.69 -0.23 16.89
N VAL A 210 -16.38 -0.59 15.65
CA VAL A 210 -16.02 0.34 14.58
C VAL A 210 -17.21 0.41 13.62
N PRO A 211 -17.90 1.56 13.51
CA PRO A 211 -18.87 1.77 12.45
C PRO A 211 -18.18 1.80 11.08
N ALA A 212 -18.89 1.32 10.05
CA ALA A 212 -18.47 1.48 8.66
C ALA A 212 -18.62 2.94 8.20
N ALA A 213 -17.91 3.35 7.16
CA ALA A 213 -18.01 4.70 6.56
C ALA A 213 -17.92 5.83 7.61
N THR A 214 -17.02 5.71 8.59
CA THR A 214 -16.96 6.62 9.75
C THR A 214 -15.54 7.07 10.03
N ASN A 215 -15.39 8.31 10.49
CA ASN A 215 -14.10 8.82 10.89
C ASN A 215 -13.68 8.31 12.27
N LEU A 216 -12.45 7.82 12.36
CA LEU A 216 -11.77 7.52 13.61
C LEU A 216 -10.65 8.55 13.85
N LEU A 217 -10.40 8.83 15.12
CA LEU A 217 -9.21 9.52 15.61
C LEU A 217 -8.23 8.46 16.09
N VAL A 218 -7.11 8.29 15.39
CA VAL A 218 -5.99 7.45 15.82
C VAL A 218 -4.92 8.37 16.35
N SER A 219 -4.68 8.33 17.66
CA SER A 219 -3.68 9.19 18.30
C SER A 219 -2.46 8.38 18.72
N PHE A 220 -1.26 8.95 18.58
CA PHE A 220 -0.04 8.37 19.13
C PHE A 220 0.95 9.44 19.57
N HIS A 221 1.70 9.13 20.63
CA HIS A 221 2.68 10.01 21.25
C HIS A 221 4.10 9.66 20.79
N LEU A 222 4.86 10.69 20.42
CA LEU A 222 6.29 10.65 20.09
C LEU A 222 7.08 11.27 21.25
N PRO A 223 7.63 10.47 22.18
CA PRO A 223 8.38 10.97 23.34
C PRO A 223 9.77 11.51 22.98
N GLU A 224 10.32 11.11 21.84
CA GLU A 224 11.65 11.48 21.38
C GLU A 224 11.56 12.44 20.18
N THR A 225 12.61 13.25 19.98
CA THR A 225 12.66 14.19 18.86
C THR A 225 12.68 13.47 17.52
N VAL A 226 11.68 13.74 16.68
CA VAL A 226 11.57 13.22 15.31
C VAL A 226 11.78 14.35 14.30
N THR A 227 12.72 14.18 13.36
CA THR A 227 13.06 15.19 12.32
C THR A 227 12.79 14.75 10.88
N ALA A 228 12.40 13.49 10.70
CA ALA A 228 11.94 12.94 9.44
C ALA A 228 11.00 11.75 9.70
N VAL A 229 10.07 11.53 8.79
CA VAL A 229 9.04 10.48 8.95
C VAL A 229 8.73 9.77 7.64
N PRO A 230 8.39 8.47 7.69
CA PRO A 230 7.66 7.83 6.60
C PRO A 230 6.33 8.53 6.44
N VAL A 231 6.01 8.95 5.23
CA VAL A 231 4.83 9.77 4.99
C VAL A 231 4.05 9.35 3.77
N HIS A 232 2.74 9.40 3.90
CA HIS A 232 1.81 9.59 2.80
C HIS A 232 1.43 11.08 2.72
N THR A 233 1.79 11.75 1.63
CA THR A 233 1.79 13.23 1.56
C THR A 233 0.47 13.88 1.17
N LYS A 234 -0.48 13.13 0.61
CA LYS A 234 -1.83 13.64 0.28
C LYS A 234 -2.92 12.92 1.07
N ALA A 235 -3.03 13.23 2.35
CA ALA A 235 -4.10 12.64 3.17
C ALA A 235 -5.51 13.03 2.68
N ILE A 236 -5.62 14.23 2.08
CA ILE A 236 -6.88 14.89 1.70
C ILE A 236 -7.87 14.88 2.88
N GLN A 237 -7.30 15.05 4.06
CA GLN A 237 -7.94 14.91 5.34
C GLN A 237 -7.13 15.74 6.33
N ARG A 238 -7.82 16.54 7.12
CA ARG A 238 -7.21 17.28 8.21
C ARG A 238 -7.00 16.35 9.40
N SER A 239 -5.78 16.32 9.89
CA SER A 239 -5.35 15.69 11.13
C SER A 239 -4.71 16.73 12.04
N TYR A 240 -4.36 16.34 13.27
CA TYR A 240 -4.00 17.29 14.30
C TYR A 240 -2.72 16.94 15.04
N LEU A 241 -2.15 17.98 15.64
CA LEU A 241 -0.93 17.93 16.42
C LEU A 241 -1.13 18.67 17.74
N SER A 242 -0.66 18.09 18.83
CA SER A 242 -0.47 18.86 20.06
C SER A 242 0.75 19.77 19.97
N ASP A 243 0.86 20.74 20.88
CA ASP A 243 2.03 21.60 21.00
C ASP A 243 3.32 20.78 21.20
N GLN A 244 4.47 21.37 20.90
CA GLN A 244 5.77 20.76 21.25
C GLN A 244 5.89 20.66 22.77
N ASP A 245 6.60 19.64 23.24
CA ASP A 245 6.87 19.43 24.68
C ASP A 245 5.59 19.36 25.53
N SER A 246 4.48 18.91 24.92
CA SER A 246 3.17 18.81 25.56
C SER A 246 2.91 17.43 26.18
N GLY A 247 3.75 16.45 25.89
CA GLY A 247 3.64 15.08 26.38
C GLY A 247 2.59 14.24 25.66
N ASP A 248 2.20 13.16 26.32
CA ASP A 248 1.14 12.25 25.86
C ASP A 248 -0.25 12.89 26.08
N ARG A 249 -0.87 13.30 24.96
CA ARG A 249 -2.25 13.84 24.87
C ARG A 249 -3.19 12.87 24.17
N THR A 250 -2.80 11.60 24.04
CA THR A 250 -3.58 10.61 23.28
C THR A 250 -4.96 10.37 23.91
N GLY A 251 -5.07 10.48 25.23
CA GLY A 251 -6.30 10.30 25.99
C GLY A 251 -7.24 11.51 26.06
N ASP A 252 -6.84 12.68 25.53
CA ASP A 252 -7.61 13.91 25.69
C ASP A 252 -8.99 13.81 25.01
N THR A 253 -10.04 14.06 25.79
CA THR A 253 -11.45 14.01 25.36
C THR A 253 -11.94 15.31 24.72
N SER A 254 -11.13 16.37 24.75
CA SER A 254 -11.39 17.61 24.01
C SER A 254 -10.38 17.77 22.87
N GLY A 255 -10.72 18.59 21.89
CA GLY A 255 -9.78 18.99 20.83
C GLY A 255 -8.78 20.07 21.25
N ALA A 256 -8.90 20.64 22.45
CA ALA A 256 -8.20 21.88 22.83
C ALA A 256 -6.67 21.74 22.90
N ALA A 257 -6.17 20.54 23.23
CA ALA A 257 -4.73 20.27 23.25
C ALA A 257 -4.10 20.14 21.86
N PHE A 258 -4.92 20.12 20.80
CA PHE A 258 -4.49 19.90 19.41
C PHE A 258 -4.57 21.20 18.61
N THR A 259 -3.64 22.09 18.88
CA THR A 259 -3.52 23.45 18.32
C THR A 259 -2.99 23.48 16.89
N GLY A 260 -2.25 22.44 16.48
CA GLY A 260 -1.66 22.31 15.14
C GLY A 260 -2.45 21.36 14.23
N SER A 261 -2.20 21.47 12.92
CA SER A 261 -2.81 20.60 11.91
C SER A 261 -1.79 19.94 10.98
N LEU A 262 -2.17 18.80 10.41
CA LEU A 262 -1.45 18.06 9.37
C LEU A 262 -2.40 17.66 8.25
N THR A 263 -1.88 17.58 7.03
CA THR A 263 -2.58 17.07 5.83
C THR A 263 -1.86 15.85 5.24
N THR A 264 -1.07 15.17 6.07
CA THR A 264 -0.30 13.96 5.73
C THR A 264 -0.62 12.84 6.72
N TYR A 265 -0.33 11.58 6.35
CA TYR A 265 -0.34 10.46 7.28
C TYR A 265 1.09 9.98 7.54
N PRO A 266 1.74 10.47 8.61
CA PRO A 266 3.01 9.93 9.07
C PRO A 266 2.80 8.63 9.87
N PHE A 267 3.64 7.63 9.63
CA PHE A 267 3.67 6.31 10.29
C PHE A 267 2.42 5.42 10.13
N LEU A 268 1.20 5.94 10.22
CA LEU A 268 -0.03 5.17 10.19
C LEU A 268 -0.33 4.70 8.76
N THR A 269 -0.38 3.37 8.57
CA THR A 269 -0.53 2.75 7.23
C THR A 269 -1.69 1.75 7.14
N GLY A 270 -2.37 1.46 8.26
CA GLY A 270 -3.47 0.51 8.24
C GLY A 270 -4.35 0.58 9.48
N VAL A 271 -5.64 0.34 9.26
CA VAL A 271 -6.65 0.05 10.27
C VAL A 271 -7.44 -1.16 9.80
N ASP A 272 -7.39 -2.22 10.60
CA ASP A 272 -8.14 -3.45 10.36
C ASP A 272 -9.28 -3.57 11.35
N VAL A 273 -10.40 -4.13 10.88
CA VAL A 273 -11.55 -4.47 11.70
C VAL A 273 -11.73 -5.98 11.77
N ARG A 274 -12.21 -6.49 12.90
CA ARG A 274 -12.41 -7.92 13.11
C ARG A 274 -13.67 -8.40 12.39
N GLY A 275 -13.53 -9.47 11.61
CA GLY A 275 -14.57 -10.08 10.78
C GLY A 275 -14.53 -9.62 9.33
N GLY A 276 -15.65 -9.81 8.62
CA GLY A 276 -15.85 -9.38 7.24
C GLY A 276 -15.28 -10.33 6.17
N PRO A 277 -15.62 -10.11 4.89
CA PRO A 277 -15.24 -11.00 3.79
C PRO A 277 -13.77 -10.81 3.30
N GLY A 278 -13.09 -9.77 3.78
CA GLY A 278 -11.78 -9.35 3.32
C GLY A 278 -11.83 -7.99 2.62
N SER A 279 -10.78 -7.67 1.86
CA SER A 279 -10.59 -6.34 1.29
C SER A 279 -10.28 -6.37 -0.22
N VAL A 280 -10.66 -5.27 -0.88
CA VAL A 280 -10.21 -4.89 -2.21
C VAL A 280 -9.12 -3.83 -2.04
N VAL A 281 -7.97 -4.06 -2.64
CA VAL A 281 -6.89 -3.07 -2.71
C VAL A 281 -6.98 -2.32 -4.03
N VAL A 282 -6.89 -1.00 -3.99
CA VAL A 282 -6.80 -0.15 -5.19
C VAL A 282 -5.40 0.47 -5.24
N LEU A 283 -4.57 -0.05 -6.13
CA LEU A 283 -3.19 0.36 -6.38
C LEU A 283 -3.18 1.39 -7.51
N GLY A 284 -2.62 2.58 -7.26
CA GLY A 284 -2.55 3.58 -8.31
C GLY A 284 -1.78 4.84 -7.97
N ASP A 285 -2.03 5.88 -8.76
CA ASP A 285 -1.38 7.19 -8.67
C ASP A 285 -2.27 8.27 -8.02
N SER A 286 -2.13 9.54 -8.43
CA SER A 286 -2.87 10.71 -7.91
C SER A 286 -4.37 10.62 -8.08
N ILE A 287 -4.87 9.97 -9.13
CA ILE A 287 -6.32 9.83 -9.34
C ILE A 287 -6.88 8.85 -8.29
N THR A 288 -6.15 7.77 -8.02
CA THR A 288 -6.49 6.82 -6.95
C THR A 288 -6.29 7.40 -5.56
N ASP A 289 -5.23 8.19 -5.37
CA ASP A 289 -4.96 8.90 -4.12
C ASP A 289 -6.13 9.84 -3.75
N GLY A 290 -6.76 10.40 -4.78
CA GLY A 290 -7.97 11.21 -4.72
C GLY A 290 -7.72 12.69 -4.97
N ASN A 291 -6.64 13.04 -5.69
CA ASN A 291 -6.29 14.42 -5.95
C ASN A 291 -7.48 15.23 -6.50
N HIS A 292 -7.59 16.50 -6.10
CA HIS A 292 -8.76 17.37 -6.36
C HIS A 292 -10.10 16.95 -5.73
N SER A 293 -10.11 15.93 -4.85
CA SER A 293 -11.26 15.74 -3.95
C SER A 293 -11.30 16.79 -2.84
N GLU A 294 -12.51 17.08 -2.37
CA GLU A 294 -12.78 17.98 -1.24
C GLU A 294 -12.07 17.48 0.03
N GLU A 295 -11.29 18.36 0.69
CA GLU A 295 -10.59 18.03 1.94
C GLU A 295 -11.60 17.59 3.01
N GLY A 296 -11.41 16.38 3.56
CA GLY A 296 -12.29 15.83 4.60
C GLY A 296 -13.68 15.39 4.10
N GLY A 297 -14.00 15.56 2.81
CA GLY A 297 -15.29 15.16 2.25
C GLY A 297 -15.45 13.65 2.08
N ASN A 298 -14.36 12.87 2.11
CA ASN A 298 -14.35 11.42 1.90
C ASN A 298 -15.13 11.01 0.63
N ARG A 299 -14.84 11.72 -0.46
CA ARG A 299 -15.49 11.55 -1.78
C ARG A 299 -14.52 11.07 -2.86
N ARG A 300 -13.39 10.49 -2.46
CA ARG A 300 -12.45 9.88 -3.41
C ARG A 300 -13.15 8.66 -4.01
N TRP A 301 -12.82 8.28 -5.25
CA TRP A 301 -13.50 7.13 -5.87
C TRP A 301 -13.40 5.83 -5.04
N PRO A 302 -12.32 5.56 -4.26
CA PRO A 302 -12.28 4.41 -3.37
C PRO A 302 -13.23 4.53 -2.16
N ASP A 303 -13.49 5.75 -1.66
CA ASP A 303 -14.48 6.00 -0.61
C ASP A 303 -15.90 5.78 -1.15
N VAL A 304 -16.17 6.22 -2.39
CA VAL A 304 -17.45 5.97 -3.07
C VAL A 304 -17.63 4.47 -3.32
N LEU A 305 -16.59 3.77 -3.77
CA LEU A 305 -16.61 2.32 -3.95
C LEU A 305 -16.91 1.59 -2.62
N ALA A 306 -16.31 2.03 -1.51
CA ALA A 306 -16.59 1.49 -0.19
C ALA A 306 -18.08 1.63 0.19
N ARG A 307 -18.68 2.80 -0.03
CA ARG A 307 -20.13 3.01 0.19
C ARG A 307 -20.97 2.11 -0.70
N ARG A 308 -20.63 1.99 -1.99
CA ARG A 308 -21.34 1.08 -2.91
C ARG A 308 -21.32 -0.36 -2.43
N PHE A 309 -20.22 -0.85 -1.85
CA PHE A 309 -20.19 -2.18 -1.22
C PHE A 309 -21.12 -2.29 -0.01
N LEU A 310 -21.31 -1.22 0.76
CA LEU A 310 -22.16 -1.21 1.96
C LEU A 310 -23.66 -1.10 1.64
N GLU A 311 -24.01 -0.40 0.55
CA GLU A 311 -25.38 -0.04 0.15
C GLU A 311 -26.08 -1.10 -0.72
N GLN A 312 -25.49 -2.29 -0.84
CA GLN A 312 -25.97 -3.39 -1.67
C GLN A 312 -25.88 -4.74 -0.94
N ASP A 313 -26.57 -5.75 -1.48
CA ASP A 313 -26.66 -7.11 -0.92
C ASP A 313 -26.29 -8.24 -1.92
N ASP A 314 -25.89 -7.90 -3.14
CA ASP A 314 -25.57 -8.85 -4.23
C ASP A 314 -24.18 -9.51 -4.08
N VAL A 315 -23.21 -8.79 -3.51
CA VAL A 315 -21.83 -9.26 -3.31
C VAL A 315 -21.35 -9.01 -1.88
N PRO A 316 -20.31 -9.73 -1.40
CA PRO A 316 -19.80 -9.49 -0.06
C PRO A 316 -19.30 -8.05 0.13
N ARG A 317 -19.61 -7.47 1.29
CA ARG A 317 -19.24 -6.09 1.66
C ARG A 317 -17.77 -5.99 2.05
N HIS A 318 -16.89 -5.91 1.04
CA HIS A 318 -15.45 -5.84 1.23
C HIS A 318 -15.02 -4.47 1.79
N GLY A 319 -13.97 -4.47 2.60
CA GLY A 319 -13.23 -3.24 2.87
C GLY A 319 -12.50 -2.76 1.62
N VAL A 320 -12.28 -1.45 1.49
CA VAL A 320 -11.55 -0.85 0.36
C VAL A 320 -10.30 -0.17 0.89
N LEU A 321 -9.15 -0.55 0.33
CA LEU A 321 -7.83 -0.13 0.77
C LEU A 321 -7.17 0.74 -0.30
N ASN A 322 -7.06 2.04 -0.03
CA ASN A 322 -6.48 3.00 -0.96
C ASN A 322 -4.95 2.98 -0.90
N GLN A 323 -4.31 2.60 -2.00
CA GLN A 323 -2.86 2.55 -2.16
C GLN A 323 -2.41 3.46 -3.30
N GLY A 324 -3.17 4.55 -3.51
CA GLY A 324 -2.78 5.68 -4.35
C GLY A 324 -1.56 6.40 -3.79
N ILE A 325 -0.63 6.77 -4.67
CA ILE A 325 0.44 7.73 -4.36
C ILE A 325 0.48 8.74 -5.50
N SER A 326 0.24 10.02 -5.20
CA SER A 326 0.32 11.07 -6.21
C SER A 326 1.63 11.04 -7.01
N ALA A 327 1.50 11.10 -8.33
CA ALA A 327 2.60 11.05 -9.30
C ALA A 327 3.41 9.73 -9.36
N ASN A 328 2.92 8.66 -8.74
CA ASN A 328 3.55 7.34 -8.84
C ASN A 328 3.48 6.78 -10.27
N ARG A 329 4.40 5.86 -10.54
CA ARG A 329 4.62 5.24 -11.84
C ARG A 329 4.67 3.73 -11.70
N ILE A 330 4.33 3.02 -12.76
CA ILE A 330 4.44 1.56 -12.83
C ILE A 330 5.90 1.11 -12.94
N VAL A 331 6.68 1.80 -13.78
CA VAL A 331 8.00 1.31 -14.19
C VAL A 331 9.10 1.91 -13.32
N THR A 332 9.13 3.24 -13.21
CA THR A 332 10.31 3.96 -12.71
C THR A 332 10.04 4.61 -11.37
N ASP A 333 10.93 4.35 -10.41
CA ASP A 333 10.91 4.97 -9.08
C ASP A 333 10.94 6.50 -9.19
N ARG A 334 10.20 7.17 -8.29
CA ARG A 334 10.30 8.62 -8.05
C ARG A 334 11.07 8.91 -6.77
N TYR A 335 10.76 8.15 -5.73
CA TYR A 335 11.54 8.08 -4.50
C TYR A 335 12.52 6.89 -4.58
N PRO A 336 13.83 7.06 -4.33
CA PRO A 336 14.83 6.00 -4.47
C PRO A 336 14.70 4.87 -3.43
N GLY A 337 13.83 5.03 -2.43
CA GLY A 337 13.61 4.07 -1.36
C GLY A 337 14.38 4.41 -0.08
N GLU A 338 15.42 5.23 -0.11
CA GLU A 338 16.21 5.57 1.08
C GLU A 338 16.61 7.04 1.14
N GLY A 339 16.88 7.51 2.36
CA GLY A 339 17.26 8.90 2.60
C GLY A 339 16.05 9.83 2.71
N VAL A 340 16.30 11.01 3.27
CA VAL A 340 15.29 12.06 3.39
C VAL A 340 15.18 12.78 2.04
N ASP A 341 13.99 12.79 1.46
CA ASP A 341 13.73 13.42 0.16
C ASP A 341 12.49 14.31 0.20
N ARG A 342 12.44 15.28 -0.71
CA ARG A 342 11.25 16.09 -1.00
C ARG A 342 10.34 15.39 -2.01
N ASP A 343 10.90 14.59 -2.92
CA ASP A 343 10.11 13.72 -3.79
C ASP A 343 9.62 12.51 -2.99
N THR A 344 8.31 12.47 -2.79
CA THR A 344 7.59 11.42 -2.06
C THR A 344 6.57 10.72 -2.96
N ALA A 345 6.76 10.78 -4.28
CA ALA A 345 5.89 10.12 -5.25
C ALA A 345 6.13 8.60 -5.34
N GLY A 346 6.80 7.99 -4.36
CA GLY A 346 6.91 6.56 -4.20
C GLY A 346 8.03 5.90 -5.01
N VAL A 347 8.43 4.71 -4.54
CA VAL A 347 9.00 3.70 -5.44
C VAL A 347 7.89 3.22 -6.39
N SER A 348 8.25 2.64 -7.53
CA SER A 348 7.32 2.22 -8.57
C SER A 348 6.28 1.22 -8.06
N ALA A 349 5.12 1.15 -8.73
CA ALA A 349 4.07 0.19 -8.43
C ALA A 349 4.61 -1.25 -8.39
N GLN A 350 5.54 -1.60 -9.28
CA GLN A 350 6.20 -2.90 -9.29
C GLN A 350 7.03 -3.16 -8.02
N HIS A 351 7.79 -2.17 -7.55
CA HIS A 351 8.61 -2.29 -6.35
C HIS A 351 7.78 -2.33 -5.07
N ARG A 352 6.68 -1.56 -4.99
CA ARG A 352 5.81 -1.53 -3.80
C ARG A 352 4.71 -2.57 -3.77
N LEU A 353 4.47 -3.31 -4.87
CA LEU A 353 3.35 -4.26 -4.99
C LEU A 353 3.23 -5.21 -3.79
N GLU A 354 4.36 -5.73 -3.32
CA GLU A 354 4.39 -6.66 -2.19
C GLU A 354 3.86 -6.01 -0.91
N ARG A 355 4.39 -4.83 -0.58
CA ARG A 355 4.09 -4.08 0.64
C ARG A 355 2.68 -3.50 0.60
N ASP A 356 2.35 -2.84 -0.50
CA ASP A 356 1.17 -2.00 -0.60
C ASP A 356 -0.06 -2.77 -1.07
N ALA A 357 0.08 -3.91 -1.75
CA ALA A 357 -1.09 -4.71 -2.17
C ALA A 357 -1.09 -6.13 -1.61
N LEU A 358 -0.05 -6.92 -1.87
CA LEU A 358 -0.08 -8.37 -1.61
C LEU A 358 0.03 -8.72 -0.11
N ALA A 359 0.57 -7.81 0.70
CA ALA A 359 0.66 -7.93 2.15
C ALA A 359 -0.49 -7.24 2.90
N GLN A 360 -1.49 -6.68 2.20
CA GLN A 360 -2.61 -6.02 2.87
C GLN A 360 -3.57 -7.04 3.49
N THR A 361 -4.13 -6.67 4.64
CA THR A 361 -4.97 -7.53 5.46
C THR A 361 -6.15 -8.07 4.67
N SER A 362 -6.20 -9.40 4.58
CA SER A 362 -7.26 -10.14 3.89
C SER A 362 -7.58 -9.65 2.48
N ALA A 363 -6.56 -9.22 1.73
CA ALA A 363 -6.74 -8.91 0.32
C ALA A 363 -7.38 -10.10 -0.42
N ARG A 364 -8.36 -9.77 -1.27
CA ARG A 364 -9.06 -10.70 -2.19
C ARG A 364 -8.83 -10.28 -3.63
N THR A 365 -8.84 -8.97 -3.86
CA THR A 365 -8.73 -8.37 -5.20
C THR A 365 -7.76 -7.21 -5.15
N VAL A 366 -6.96 -7.07 -6.21
CA VAL A 366 -6.12 -5.90 -6.47
C VAL A 366 -6.59 -5.26 -7.77
N VAL A 367 -7.07 -4.01 -7.68
CA VAL A 367 -7.35 -3.16 -8.83
C VAL A 367 -6.10 -2.31 -9.10
N VAL A 368 -5.59 -2.37 -10.33
CA VAL A 368 -4.44 -1.60 -10.79
C VAL A 368 -4.95 -0.49 -11.69
N PHE A 369 -4.82 0.75 -11.23
CA PHE A 369 -5.19 1.94 -11.99
C PHE A 369 -4.04 2.95 -11.93
N GLU A 370 -3.10 2.78 -12.85
CA GLU A 370 -1.83 3.51 -12.90
C GLU A 370 -1.26 3.49 -14.33
N GLY A 371 -0.32 4.38 -14.63
CA GLY A 371 0.41 4.43 -15.89
C GLY A 371 0.29 5.77 -16.65
N ILE A 372 -0.62 6.66 -16.23
CA ILE A 372 -0.77 7.96 -16.90
C ILE A 372 0.47 8.84 -16.69
N ASN A 373 1.11 8.76 -15.53
CA ASN A 373 2.37 9.46 -15.26
C ASN A 373 3.54 8.85 -16.04
N ASP A 374 3.55 7.54 -16.25
CA ASP A 374 4.58 6.87 -17.06
C ASP A 374 4.56 7.42 -18.49
N VAL A 375 3.38 7.40 -19.15
CA VAL A 375 3.26 7.87 -20.56
C VAL A 375 3.47 9.38 -20.72
N ARG A 376 3.05 10.18 -19.71
CA ARG A 376 3.30 11.62 -19.65
C ARG A 376 4.78 11.96 -19.45
N TRP A 377 5.54 11.09 -18.80
CA TRP A 377 6.98 11.24 -18.60
C TRP A 377 7.78 10.27 -19.46
N ASP A 378 7.37 10.18 -20.74
CA ASP A 378 8.11 9.56 -21.83
C ASP A 378 8.46 8.08 -21.67
N THR A 379 7.78 7.38 -20.76
CA THR A 379 7.90 5.92 -20.69
C THR A 379 7.17 5.33 -21.91
N PRO A 380 7.86 4.53 -22.72
CA PRO A 380 7.24 3.91 -23.88
C PRO A 380 6.08 2.98 -23.48
N PRO A 381 4.99 2.92 -24.26
CA PRO A 381 3.79 2.18 -23.90
C PRO A 381 4.04 0.69 -23.71
N GLU A 382 4.99 0.10 -24.43
CA GLU A 382 5.40 -1.29 -24.26
C GLU A 382 5.97 -1.58 -22.86
N GLN A 383 6.75 -0.65 -22.29
CA GLN A 383 7.28 -0.81 -20.93
C GLN A 383 6.18 -0.69 -19.88
N VAL A 384 5.22 0.22 -20.10
CA VAL A 384 4.04 0.34 -19.24
C VAL A 384 3.20 -0.94 -19.30
N ILE A 385 2.98 -1.49 -20.50
CA ILE A 385 2.27 -2.75 -20.72
C ILE A 385 2.98 -3.90 -20.02
N ASP A 386 4.30 -4.03 -20.17
CA ASP A 386 5.08 -5.09 -19.52
C ASP A 386 5.02 -4.98 -18.00
N GLY A 387 5.09 -3.76 -17.46
CA GLY A 387 4.91 -3.50 -16.03
C GLY A 387 3.51 -3.88 -15.51
N LEU A 388 2.45 -3.49 -16.23
CA LEU A 388 1.07 -3.92 -15.94
C LEU A 388 0.95 -5.44 -15.95
N ARG A 389 1.56 -6.09 -16.96
CA ARG A 389 1.54 -7.55 -17.08
C ARG A 389 2.21 -8.22 -15.88
N ALA A 390 3.41 -7.78 -15.53
CA ALA A 390 4.17 -8.29 -14.40
C ALA A 390 3.39 -8.13 -13.08
N ILE A 391 2.71 -7.00 -12.88
CA ILE A 391 1.85 -6.79 -11.71
C ILE A 391 0.70 -7.79 -11.70
N GLY A 392 -0.07 -7.91 -12.79
CA GLY A 392 -1.21 -8.82 -12.86
C GLY A 392 -0.82 -10.28 -12.65
N GLU A 393 0.31 -10.71 -13.21
CA GLU A 393 0.86 -12.06 -13.00
C GLU A 393 1.23 -12.31 -11.53
N ARG A 394 1.90 -11.36 -10.87
CA ARG A 394 2.28 -11.46 -9.45
C ARG A 394 1.07 -11.46 -8.52
N VAL A 395 0.04 -10.68 -8.82
CA VAL A 395 -1.23 -10.69 -8.07
C VAL A 395 -1.88 -12.06 -8.14
N ARG A 396 -2.04 -12.63 -9.34
CA ARG A 396 -2.63 -13.96 -9.51
C ARG A 396 -1.78 -15.08 -8.94
N ALA A 397 -0.46 -14.96 -8.98
CA ALA A 397 0.44 -15.92 -8.35
C ALA A 397 0.19 -16.00 -6.84
N ARG A 398 -0.39 -14.97 -6.21
CA ARG A 398 -0.84 -14.99 -4.80
C ARG A 398 -2.28 -15.49 -4.60
N GLY A 399 -2.92 -16.00 -5.66
CA GLY A 399 -4.32 -16.42 -5.63
C GLY A 399 -5.25 -15.27 -5.28
N LEU A 400 -4.90 -14.05 -5.70
CA LEU A 400 -5.75 -12.87 -5.64
C LEU A 400 -6.32 -12.60 -7.03
N ARG A 401 -7.52 -12.02 -7.05
CA ARG A 401 -8.12 -11.53 -8.29
C ARG A 401 -7.39 -10.27 -8.75
N ALA A 402 -6.92 -10.26 -9.98
CA ALA A 402 -6.24 -9.12 -10.60
C ALA A 402 -7.22 -8.36 -11.51
N VAL A 403 -7.40 -7.07 -11.30
CA VAL A 403 -8.27 -6.21 -12.12
C VAL A 403 -7.45 -5.03 -12.60
N ALA A 404 -7.56 -4.67 -13.88
CA ALA A 404 -6.96 -3.46 -14.42
C ALA A 404 -8.03 -2.39 -14.69
N ALA A 405 -7.61 -1.14 -14.71
CA ALA A 405 -8.40 -0.03 -15.25
C ALA A 405 -7.67 0.65 -16.41
N THR A 406 -8.43 1.14 -17.41
CA THR A 406 -7.87 1.94 -18.50
C THR A 406 -7.40 3.30 -18.00
N LEU A 407 -6.35 3.85 -18.63
CA LEU A 407 -5.85 5.21 -18.39
C LEU A 407 -6.90 6.24 -18.84
N THR A 408 -7.25 7.19 -17.98
CA THR A 408 -8.26 8.21 -18.28
C THR A 408 -7.75 9.24 -19.29
N PRO A 409 -8.63 9.97 -20.00
CA PRO A 409 -8.23 11.04 -20.91
C PRO A 409 -7.41 12.12 -20.18
N CYS A 410 -6.46 12.75 -20.88
CA CYS A 410 -5.61 13.79 -20.29
C CYS A 410 -5.53 15.09 -21.13
N GLU A 411 -6.25 15.18 -22.25
CA GLU A 411 -6.17 16.36 -23.10
C GLU A 411 -6.60 17.63 -22.33
N GLY A 412 -5.76 18.66 -22.41
CA GLY A 412 -5.94 19.93 -21.69
C GLY A 412 -4.96 20.09 -20.52
N TYR A 413 -4.38 18.99 -20.03
CA TYR A 413 -3.32 19.05 -19.03
C TYR A 413 -1.98 19.47 -19.69
N PRO A 414 -1.16 20.36 -19.07
CA PRO A 414 -0.04 21.03 -19.74
C PRO A 414 1.00 20.17 -20.48
N ASP A 415 1.23 18.92 -20.06
CA ASP A 415 2.19 17.99 -20.67
C ASP A 415 1.52 16.77 -21.33
N CYS A 416 0.19 16.74 -21.46
CA CYS A 416 -0.51 15.73 -22.26
C CYS A 416 -0.52 16.14 -23.74
N THR A 417 0.57 15.86 -24.43
CA THR A 417 0.73 16.12 -25.87
C THR A 417 0.02 15.06 -26.72
N ALA A 418 -0.05 15.28 -28.04
CA ALA A 418 -0.54 14.27 -28.98
C ALA A 418 0.28 12.96 -28.93
N GLU A 419 1.58 13.04 -28.62
CA GLU A 419 2.42 11.86 -28.45
C GLU A 419 2.07 11.10 -27.16
N VAL A 420 1.84 11.81 -26.05
CA VAL A 420 1.34 11.22 -24.81
C VAL A 420 -0.02 10.54 -25.05
N GLU A 421 -0.91 11.18 -25.78
CA GLU A 421 -2.22 10.60 -26.12
C GLU A 421 -2.08 9.33 -26.97
N ALA A 422 -1.13 9.29 -27.92
CA ALA A 422 -0.84 8.09 -28.68
C ALA A 422 -0.32 6.95 -27.80
N ARG A 423 0.58 7.24 -26.84
CA ARG A 423 1.09 6.24 -25.88
C ARG A 423 -0.03 5.74 -24.96
N ARG A 424 -0.85 6.66 -24.42
CA ARG A 424 -2.02 6.34 -23.58
C ARG A 424 -3.00 5.44 -24.33
N THR A 425 -3.32 5.79 -25.58
CA THR A 425 -4.19 5.00 -26.45
C THR A 425 -3.62 3.61 -26.68
N ALA A 426 -2.31 3.48 -26.96
CA ALA A 426 -1.66 2.18 -27.13
C ALA A 426 -1.80 1.27 -25.89
N VAL A 427 -1.61 1.82 -24.68
CA VAL A 427 -1.82 1.08 -23.42
C VAL A 427 -3.29 0.65 -23.26
N ASN A 428 -4.23 1.55 -23.53
CA ASN A 428 -5.66 1.25 -23.42
C ASN A 428 -6.15 0.22 -24.44
N THR A 429 -5.66 0.29 -25.68
CA THR A 429 -5.93 -0.71 -26.72
C THR A 429 -5.44 -2.08 -26.27
N TYR A 430 -4.21 -2.17 -25.75
CA TYR A 430 -3.72 -3.43 -25.17
C TYR A 430 -4.63 -3.95 -24.06
N LEU A 431 -5.02 -3.10 -23.10
CA LEU A 431 -5.85 -3.51 -21.97
C LEU A 431 -7.21 -4.07 -22.42
N ARG A 432 -7.85 -3.43 -23.40
CA ARG A 432 -9.15 -3.85 -23.96
C ARG A 432 -9.03 -5.14 -24.76
N GLU A 433 -8.05 -5.23 -25.65
CA GLU A 433 -7.97 -6.31 -26.64
C GLU A 433 -7.22 -7.54 -26.11
N ARG A 434 -6.28 -7.36 -25.19
CA ARG A 434 -5.31 -8.40 -24.78
C ARG A 434 -5.02 -8.42 -23.28
N GLY A 435 -5.58 -7.50 -22.50
CA GLY A 435 -5.28 -7.35 -21.07
C GLY A 435 -5.95 -8.40 -20.18
N THR A 436 -7.12 -8.91 -20.57
CA THR A 436 -7.86 -9.88 -19.75
C THR A 436 -7.50 -11.33 -20.07
N ARG A 437 -7.75 -12.24 -19.13
CA ARG A 437 -7.53 -13.69 -19.28
C ARG A 437 -8.26 -14.29 -20.46
N GLU A 438 -9.47 -13.82 -20.73
CA GLU A 438 -10.27 -14.22 -21.90
C GLU A 438 -9.50 -13.98 -23.21
N ASN A 439 -8.65 -12.95 -23.22
CA ASN A 439 -7.86 -12.53 -24.38
C ASN A 439 -6.36 -12.82 -24.24
N GLY A 440 -5.96 -13.72 -23.33
CA GLY A 440 -4.56 -14.15 -23.12
C GLY A 440 -3.73 -13.27 -22.17
N GLY A 441 -4.34 -12.28 -21.53
CA GLY A 441 -3.70 -11.34 -20.61
C GLY A 441 -3.71 -11.74 -19.14
N PRO A 442 -3.10 -10.90 -18.27
CA PRO A 442 -2.94 -11.23 -16.87
C PRO A 442 -4.13 -10.87 -15.96
N PHE A 443 -5.09 -10.06 -16.42
CA PHE A 443 -6.17 -9.57 -15.56
C PHE A 443 -7.44 -10.41 -15.66
N ASP A 444 -8.12 -10.62 -14.54
CA ASP A 444 -9.40 -11.34 -14.46
C ASP A 444 -10.60 -10.47 -14.86
N ALA A 445 -10.44 -9.15 -14.89
CA ALA A 445 -11.41 -8.20 -15.40
C ALA A 445 -10.75 -6.85 -15.77
N LEU A 446 -11.45 -6.08 -16.60
CA LEU A 446 -11.13 -4.71 -16.96
C LEU A 446 -12.25 -3.76 -16.50
N LEU A 447 -11.85 -2.61 -15.95
CA LEU A 447 -12.69 -1.45 -15.68
C LEU A 447 -12.36 -0.37 -16.72
N ASP A 448 -13.32 0.04 -17.54
CA ASP A 448 -13.05 1.02 -18.60
C ASP A 448 -13.28 2.46 -18.09
N PHE A 449 -12.32 2.96 -17.32
CA PHE A 449 -12.35 4.30 -16.74
C PHE A 449 -12.14 5.40 -17.78
N ASP A 450 -11.44 5.11 -18.88
CA ASP A 450 -11.41 5.98 -20.07
C ASP A 450 -12.82 6.21 -20.62
N GLU A 451 -13.57 5.13 -20.86
CA GLU A 451 -14.95 5.24 -21.33
C GLU A 451 -15.86 5.95 -20.33
N ALA A 452 -15.70 5.68 -19.04
CA ALA A 452 -16.51 6.30 -17.99
C ALA A 452 -16.35 7.83 -17.92
N LEU A 453 -15.18 8.37 -18.31
CA LEU A 453 -14.86 9.79 -18.11
C LEU A 453 -14.76 10.62 -19.39
N ARG A 454 -14.51 10.01 -20.55
CA ARG A 454 -14.27 10.75 -21.79
C ARG A 454 -15.50 11.52 -22.27
N ASP A 455 -15.25 12.68 -22.87
CA ASP A 455 -16.26 13.42 -23.62
C ASP A 455 -16.63 12.63 -24.90
N PRO A 456 -17.89 12.23 -25.11
CA PRO A 456 -18.29 11.51 -26.33
C PRO A 456 -18.02 12.29 -27.63
N GLY A 457 -18.03 13.63 -27.58
CA GLY A 457 -17.74 14.50 -28.72
C GLY A 457 -16.24 14.79 -28.90
N ARG A 458 -15.42 14.53 -27.88
CA ARG A 458 -13.95 14.69 -27.93
C ARG A 458 -13.27 13.65 -27.03
N PRO A 459 -13.17 12.38 -27.46
CA PRO A 459 -12.76 11.25 -26.59
C PRO A 459 -11.38 11.34 -25.95
N THR A 460 -10.49 12.19 -26.47
CA THR A 460 -9.16 12.50 -25.92
C THR A 460 -9.22 13.38 -24.67
N ARG A 461 -10.38 14.02 -24.41
CA ARG A 461 -10.63 14.92 -23.28
C ARG A 461 -11.60 14.29 -22.27
N MET A 462 -11.41 14.62 -21.00
CA MET A 462 -12.40 14.34 -19.96
C MET A 462 -13.67 15.17 -20.19
N LEU A 463 -14.85 14.58 -19.96
CA LEU A 463 -16.12 15.31 -20.02
C LEU A 463 -16.06 16.50 -19.05
N PRO A 464 -16.39 17.74 -19.45
CA PRO A 464 -16.21 18.91 -18.59
C PRO A 464 -16.93 18.83 -17.24
N ALA A 465 -18.04 18.09 -17.15
CA ALA A 465 -18.75 17.86 -15.89
C ALA A 465 -17.97 16.98 -14.90
N TYR A 466 -17.02 16.18 -15.39
CA TYR A 466 -16.19 15.28 -14.60
C TYR A 466 -14.80 15.85 -14.32
N ASP A 467 -14.35 16.83 -15.10
CA ASP A 467 -13.03 17.46 -14.97
C ASP A 467 -12.95 18.35 -13.72
N SER A 468 -11.84 18.27 -12.98
CA SER A 468 -11.54 19.21 -11.89
C SER A 468 -11.19 20.61 -12.40
N GLY A 469 -10.96 20.75 -13.71
CA GLY A 469 -10.56 21.96 -14.41
C GLY A 469 -9.11 21.95 -14.86
N ASP A 470 -8.35 20.89 -14.55
CA ASP A 470 -6.95 20.74 -14.95
C ASP A 470 -6.75 19.84 -16.18
N GLY A 471 -7.79 19.12 -16.63
CA GLY A 471 -7.75 18.24 -17.80
C GLY A 471 -7.15 16.86 -17.53
N LEU A 472 -6.80 16.50 -16.28
CA LEU A 472 -6.26 15.19 -15.92
C LEU A 472 -6.98 14.55 -14.73
N HIS A 473 -7.17 15.31 -13.66
CA HIS A 473 -7.76 14.79 -12.44
C HIS A 473 -9.28 14.97 -12.48
N PRO A 474 -10.05 13.91 -12.22
CA PRO A 474 -11.48 14.05 -12.08
C PRO A 474 -11.83 14.88 -10.84
N GLY A 475 -12.80 15.79 -10.98
CA GLY A 475 -13.45 16.47 -9.86
C GLY A 475 -14.41 15.54 -9.11
N HIS A 476 -15.26 16.11 -8.26
CA HIS A 476 -16.18 15.31 -7.44
C HIS A 476 -17.06 14.35 -8.26
N GLU A 477 -17.71 14.87 -9.30
CA GLU A 477 -18.60 14.07 -10.15
C GLU A 477 -17.84 13.03 -10.98
N GLY A 478 -16.62 13.35 -11.43
CA GLY A 478 -15.79 12.39 -12.15
C GLY A 478 -15.30 11.25 -11.26
N LEU A 479 -14.86 11.53 -10.03
CA LEU A 479 -14.48 10.49 -9.06
C LEU A 479 -15.68 9.61 -8.70
N ARG A 480 -16.89 10.18 -8.62
CA ARG A 480 -18.12 9.41 -8.46
C ARG A 480 -18.41 8.54 -9.69
N ALA A 481 -18.31 9.10 -10.90
CA ALA A 481 -18.54 8.37 -12.15
C ALA A 481 -17.60 7.16 -12.30
N LEU A 482 -16.32 7.31 -11.93
CA LEU A 482 -15.38 6.19 -11.85
C LEU A 482 -15.92 5.07 -10.96
N ALA A 483 -16.30 5.41 -9.73
CA ALA A 483 -16.80 4.41 -8.79
C ALA A 483 -18.12 3.79 -9.27
N ASP A 484 -19.06 4.57 -9.79
CA ASP A 484 -20.38 4.12 -10.24
C ASP A 484 -20.28 3.21 -11.48
N SER A 485 -19.28 3.40 -12.34
CA SER A 485 -19.02 2.55 -13.51
C SER A 485 -18.60 1.11 -13.18
N ILE A 486 -18.17 0.85 -11.93
CA ILE A 486 -17.65 -0.46 -11.53
C ILE A 486 -18.80 -1.43 -11.29
N ASP A 487 -18.88 -2.51 -12.06
CA ASP A 487 -19.67 -3.68 -11.68
C ASP A 487 -18.96 -4.40 -10.52
N LEU A 488 -19.52 -4.35 -9.31
CA LEU A 488 -18.90 -4.94 -8.11
C LEU A 488 -18.66 -6.45 -8.25
N ARG A 489 -19.40 -7.15 -9.13
CA ARG A 489 -19.17 -8.58 -9.43
C ARG A 489 -17.82 -8.82 -10.11
N LYS A 490 -17.25 -7.81 -10.78
CA LYS A 490 -15.89 -7.86 -11.32
C LYS A 490 -14.82 -7.81 -10.22
N LEU A 491 -15.16 -7.43 -8.99
CA LEU A 491 -14.24 -7.29 -7.87
C LEU A 491 -14.31 -8.43 -6.85
N VAL A 492 -15.23 -9.38 -7.02
CA VAL A 492 -15.38 -10.53 -6.13
C VAL A 492 -15.18 -11.81 -6.93
N GLU A 493 -14.67 -12.86 -6.28
CA GLU A 493 -14.64 -14.18 -6.89
C GLU A 493 -16.07 -14.66 -7.12
N ARG A 494 -16.38 -15.16 -8.32
CA ARG A 494 -17.63 -15.89 -8.53
C ARG A 494 -17.55 -17.15 -7.67
N GLY A 495 -18.50 -17.32 -6.75
CA GLY A 495 -18.63 -18.57 -5.99
C GLY A 495 -18.61 -19.75 -6.95
N ARG A 496 -17.78 -20.76 -6.65
CA ARG A 496 -17.82 -22.03 -7.37
C ARG A 496 -19.11 -22.77 -7.11
#